data_AF-A0A7X7KKW5-F1
#
_entry.id   AF-A0A7X7KKW5-F1
#
_cell.length_a   1.000
_cell.length_b   1.000
_cell.length_c   1.000
_cell.angle_alpha   90.00
_cell.angle_beta   90.00
_cell.angle_gamma   90.00
#
_symmetry.space_group_name_H-M   'P 1'
#
loop_
_entity.id
_entity.type
_entity.pdbx_description
1 polymer ?
#
loop_
_entity_poly.entity_id
_entity_poly.type
_entity_poly.pdbx_seq_one_letter_code
_entity_poly.pdbx_strand_id
1 'polypeptide(L)'
;MSRTLRSTALIAVAAIGLAAADSITLTDGRRYEGTVVSRDGVYTLSSGEKLFQFRSDDVQEFAGKVVTPVVTISTDKGDLRVALFEDRAPNTVANLITLAEQGFYKGMSFHRIIPGFMAQGGCPNSKDGAAGMPGTGGPGYRIADEVATGLTHSGRGVLSMANSGKDTNGSQFFLCFAPAPHLDGKHTVFGKVVAGFEVLDALEAIGSDSGTPSARVVFDIKVVAKRDHAYGVTKL
;
A
#
# COMPACT_ATOMS: atom_id res chain seq x y z
N MET A 1 -31.25 -34.77 34.66
CA MET A 1 -31.84 -33.58 34.00
C MET A 1 -30.70 -32.78 33.36
N SER A 2 -30.10 -33.30 32.29
CA SER A 2 -30.43 -32.97 30.88
C SER A 2 -30.54 -31.47 30.61
N ARG A 3 -29.43 -30.89 30.14
CA ARG A 3 -29.42 -29.76 29.20
C ARG A 3 -28.42 -30.08 28.09
N THR A 4 -28.95 -30.84 27.15
CA THR A 4 -28.66 -30.92 25.71
C THR A 4 -27.37 -30.23 25.25
N LEU A 5 -26.39 -31.05 24.83
CA LEU A 5 -25.34 -30.64 23.89
C LEU A 5 -26.02 -30.01 22.66
N ARG A 6 -25.87 -28.70 22.47
CA ARG A 6 -26.07 -28.11 21.15
C ARG A 6 -24.82 -28.42 20.34
N SER A 7 -24.91 -29.49 19.56
CA SER A 7 -24.06 -29.77 18.41
C SER A 7 -23.86 -28.47 17.61
N THR A 8 -22.70 -27.83 17.78
CA THR A 8 -22.25 -26.78 16.87
C THR A 8 -22.02 -27.47 15.55
N ALA A 9 -22.95 -27.26 14.62
CA ALA A 9 -22.87 -27.83 13.29
C ALA A 9 -21.49 -27.51 12.72
N LEU A 10 -20.73 -28.55 12.37
CA LEU A 10 -19.74 -28.47 11.31
C LEU A 10 -20.49 -27.80 10.15
N ILE A 11 -20.20 -26.53 9.90
CA ILE A 11 -20.64 -25.91 8.65
C ILE A 11 -19.85 -26.66 7.58
N ALA A 12 -20.46 -27.69 7.03
CA ALA A 12 -20.02 -28.31 5.81
C ALA A 12 -19.98 -27.18 4.79
N VAL A 13 -18.76 -26.73 4.48
CA VAL A 13 -18.52 -25.77 3.43
C VAL A 13 -18.93 -26.47 2.15
N ALA A 14 -20.17 -26.23 1.71
CA ALA A 14 -20.70 -26.81 0.50
C ALA A 14 -19.84 -26.34 -0.68
N ALA A 15 -19.09 -27.29 -1.25
CA ALA A 15 -18.13 -27.08 -2.32
C ALA A 15 -18.88 -26.85 -3.64
N ILE A 16 -19.29 -25.61 -3.90
CA ILE A 16 -19.64 -25.15 -5.24
C ILE A 16 -18.97 -23.78 -5.43
N GLY A 17 -17.88 -23.76 -6.21
CA GLY A 17 -17.19 -22.52 -6.63
C GLY A 17 -16.05 -22.01 -5.73
N LEU A 18 -15.63 -22.80 -4.74
CA LEU A 18 -14.63 -22.38 -3.74
C LEU A 18 -13.22 -22.76 -4.18
N ALA A 19 -12.34 -21.77 -4.34
CA ALA A 19 -10.90 -22.03 -4.35
C ALA A 19 -10.47 -22.41 -2.93
N ALA A 20 -9.69 -23.49 -2.80
CA ALA A 20 -9.14 -23.96 -1.53
C ALA A 20 -7.62 -23.77 -1.52
N ALA A 21 -7.07 -23.33 -0.39
CA ALA A 21 -5.62 -23.25 -0.16
C ALA A 21 -5.29 -23.76 1.23
N ASP A 22 -4.07 -24.27 1.42
CA ASP A 22 -3.59 -24.77 2.72
C ASP A 22 -2.90 -23.69 3.55
N SER A 23 -2.79 -22.48 3.00
CA SER A 23 -2.27 -21.31 3.72
C SER A 23 -2.74 -20.00 3.10
N ILE A 24 -2.60 -18.92 3.88
CA ILE A 24 -2.82 -17.54 3.45
C ILE A 24 -1.70 -16.66 4.01
N THR A 25 -1.23 -15.71 3.22
CA THR A 25 -0.29 -14.67 3.66
C THR A 25 -1.01 -13.33 3.67
N LEU A 26 -0.94 -12.62 4.79
CA LEU A 26 -1.53 -11.28 4.94
C LEU A 26 -0.57 -10.20 4.44
N THR A 27 -1.10 -9.01 4.16
CA THR A 27 -0.33 -7.86 3.66
C THR A 27 0.73 -7.36 4.65
N ASP A 28 0.50 -7.55 5.95
CA ASP A 28 1.49 -7.30 7.01
C ASP A 28 2.60 -8.36 7.12
N GLY A 29 2.54 -9.44 6.33
CA GLY A 29 3.54 -10.49 6.26
C GLY A 29 3.24 -11.72 7.15
N ARG A 30 2.19 -11.70 7.98
CA ARG A 30 1.79 -12.87 8.76
C ARG A 30 1.28 -13.98 7.84
N ARG A 31 1.69 -15.21 8.09
CA ARG A 31 1.23 -16.41 7.40
C ARG A 31 0.45 -17.31 8.34
N TYR A 32 -0.64 -17.88 7.83
CA TYR A 32 -1.47 -18.84 8.56
C TYR A 32 -1.61 -20.11 7.74
N GLU A 33 -1.56 -21.26 8.41
CA GLU A 33 -1.77 -22.58 7.82
C GLU A 33 -3.15 -23.11 8.21
N GLY A 34 -3.81 -23.75 7.26
CA GLY A 34 -5.17 -24.27 7.41
C GLY A 34 -5.94 -24.24 6.10
N THR A 35 -7.15 -24.79 6.10
CA THR A 35 -8.02 -24.78 4.92
C THR A 35 -8.62 -23.38 4.76
N VAL A 36 -8.28 -22.72 3.67
CA VAL A 36 -8.73 -21.36 3.35
C VAL A 36 -9.71 -21.40 2.20
N VAL A 37 -10.83 -20.71 2.38
CA VAL A 37 -11.87 -20.59 1.38
C VAL A 37 -12.20 -19.13 1.12
N SER A 38 -12.36 -18.75 -0.14
CA SER A 38 -12.69 -17.37 -0.52
C SER A 38 -14.10 -17.28 -1.10
N ARG A 39 -14.87 -16.29 -0.65
CA ARG A 39 -16.19 -15.96 -1.17
C ARG A 39 -16.44 -14.46 -1.04
N ASP A 40 -16.88 -13.83 -2.12
CA ASP A 40 -17.29 -12.41 -2.15
C ASP A 40 -16.28 -11.44 -1.50
N GLY A 41 -14.99 -11.67 -1.74
CA GLY A 41 -13.90 -10.84 -1.20
C GLY A 41 -13.55 -11.10 0.27
N VAL A 42 -14.12 -12.14 0.88
CA VAL A 42 -13.80 -12.59 2.25
C VAL A 42 -13.10 -13.95 2.20
N TYR A 43 -11.97 -14.05 2.87
CA TYR A 43 -11.18 -15.25 3.02
C TYR A 43 -11.42 -15.82 4.42
N THR A 44 -11.99 -17.02 4.50
CA THR A 44 -12.21 -17.74 5.75
C THR A 44 -11.19 -18.85 5.89
N LEU A 45 -10.38 -18.82 6.95
CA LEU A 45 -9.38 -19.84 7.27
C LEU A 45 -9.86 -20.70 8.44
N SER A 46 -9.80 -22.02 8.27
CA SER A 46 -10.05 -23.02 9.30
C SER A 46 -8.74 -23.70 9.69
N SER A 47 -8.39 -23.65 10.98
CA SER A 47 -7.20 -24.29 11.54
C SER A 47 -7.54 -24.96 12.86
N GLY A 48 -7.71 -26.28 12.84
CA GLY A 48 -8.28 -27.04 13.95
C GLY A 48 -9.71 -26.58 14.26
N GLU A 49 -9.95 -26.14 15.49
CA GLU A 49 -11.26 -25.61 15.93
C GLU A 49 -11.40 -24.08 15.73
N LYS A 50 -10.36 -23.41 15.24
CA LYS A 50 -10.34 -21.95 15.08
C LYS A 50 -10.76 -21.55 13.67
N LEU A 51 -11.59 -20.51 13.59
CA LEU A 51 -11.98 -19.84 12.36
C LEU A 51 -11.50 -18.39 12.36
N PHE A 52 -10.91 -17.97 11.25
CA PHE A 52 -10.47 -16.59 11.02
C PHE A 52 -11.09 -16.06 9.74
N GLN A 53 -11.37 -14.77 9.68
CA GLN A 53 -11.89 -14.09 8.49
C GLN A 53 -11.02 -12.88 8.16
N PHE A 54 -10.69 -12.74 6.89
CA PHE A 54 -9.87 -11.65 6.36
C PHE A 54 -10.56 -11.02 5.15
N ARG A 55 -10.46 -9.70 4.99
CA ARG A 55 -10.92 -9.01 3.78
C ARG A 55 -9.86 -9.11 2.69
N SER A 56 -10.26 -8.96 1.43
CA SER A 56 -9.35 -8.96 0.27
C SER A 56 -8.11 -8.11 0.46
N ASP A 57 -8.29 -6.89 0.96
CA ASP A 57 -7.23 -5.89 1.06
C ASP A 57 -6.22 -6.21 2.19
N ASP A 58 -6.53 -7.18 3.03
CA ASP A 58 -5.65 -7.66 4.10
C ASP A 58 -4.87 -8.91 3.68
N VAL A 59 -5.20 -9.50 2.52
CA VAL A 59 -4.58 -10.72 2.01
C VAL A 59 -3.58 -10.36 0.92
N GLN A 60 -2.32 -10.75 1.11
CA GLN A 60 -1.27 -10.64 0.10
C GLN A 60 -1.33 -11.80 -0.88
N GLU A 61 -1.38 -13.03 -0.37
CA GLU A 61 -1.27 -14.25 -1.18
C GLU A 61 -2.28 -15.31 -0.73
N PHE A 62 -2.92 -15.94 -1.70
CA PHE A 62 -3.86 -17.03 -1.51
C PHE A 62 -3.74 -18.02 -2.67
N ALA A 63 -3.75 -19.32 -2.36
CA ALA A 63 -3.63 -20.40 -3.36
C ALA A 63 -2.38 -20.27 -4.27
N GLY A 64 -1.24 -19.83 -3.71
CA GLY A 64 0.01 -19.61 -4.45
C GLY A 64 -0.03 -18.41 -5.41
N LYS A 65 -1.07 -17.57 -5.33
CA LYS A 65 -1.22 -16.37 -6.16
C LYS A 65 -1.24 -15.13 -5.28
N VAL A 66 -0.46 -14.14 -5.68
CA VAL A 66 -0.57 -12.80 -5.10
C VAL A 66 -1.92 -12.21 -5.51
N VAL A 67 -2.72 -11.80 -4.52
CA VAL A 67 -4.01 -11.14 -4.74
C VAL A 67 -3.93 -9.64 -4.44
N THR A 68 -3.05 -9.22 -3.54
CA THR A 68 -2.76 -7.80 -3.27
C THR A 68 -1.27 -7.55 -3.40
N PRO A 69 -0.82 -6.72 -4.34
CA PRO A 69 0.58 -6.33 -4.41
C PRO A 69 1.02 -5.60 -3.14
N VAL A 70 2.24 -5.89 -2.71
CA VAL A 70 2.85 -5.28 -1.52
C VAL A 70 4.24 -4.80 -1.88
N VAL A 71 4.57 -3.59 -1.43
CA VAL A 71 5.92 -3.03 -1.48
C VAL A 71 6.40 -2.75 -0.06
N THR A 72 7.72 -2.72 0.10
CA THR A 72 8.35 -2.16 1.29
C THR A 72 9.02 -0.84 0.95
N ILE A 73 8.74 0.20 1.72
CA ILE A 73 9.51 1.44 1.73
C ILE A 73 10.53 1.30 2.86
N SER A 74 11.79 1.05 2.52
CA SER A 74 12.87 0.86 3.48
C SER A 74 13.57 2.16 3.77
N THR A 75 13.71 2.52 5.05
CA THR A 75 14.33 3.78 5.50
C THR A 75 15.37 3.51 6.59
N ASP A 76 16.15 4.52 6.95
CA ASP A 76 17.03 4.47 8.14
C ASP A 76 16.25 4.48 9.47
N LYS A 77 14.93 4.69 9.44
CA LYS A 77 14.01 4.62 10.59
C LYS A 77 13.28 3.28 10.70
N GLY A 78 13.49 2.37 9.75
CA GLY A 78 12.78 1.09 9.66
C GLY A 78 12.02 0.94 8.35
N ASP A 79 11.26 -0.14 8.26
CA ASP A 79 10.54 -0.55 7.05
C ASP A 79 9.04 -0.30 7.18
N LEU A 80 8.44 0.30 6.16
CA LEU A 80 6.99 0.39 5.97
C LEU A 80 6.55 -0.67 4.97
N ARG A 81 5.62 -1.54 5.35
CA ARG A 81 4.92 -2.39 4.38
C ARG A 81 3.68 -1.68 3.89
N VAL A 82 3.50 -1.64 2.57
CA VAL A 82 2.40 -0.94 1.92
C VAL A 82 1.66 -1.88 0.97
N ALA A 83 0.36 -2.06 1.20
CA ALA A 83 -0.53 -2.73 0.28
C ALA A 83 -0.97 -1.77 -0.84
N LEU A 84 -0.96 -2.23 -2.09
CA LEU A 84 -1.31 -1.43 -3.27
C LEU A 84 -2.68 -1.82 -3.81
N PHE A 85 -3.50 -0.83 -4.13
CA PHE A 85 -4.89 -0.99 -4.56
C PHE A 85 -4.99 -1.12 -6.08
N GLU A 86 -4.38 -2.17 -6.62
CA GLU A 86 -4.30 -2.41 -8.06
C GLU A 86 -5.66 -2.45 -8.77
N ASP A 87 -6.70 -3.02 -8.15
CA ASP A 87 -8.04 -3.08 -8.73
C ASP A 87 -8.72 -1.70 -8.86
N ARG A 88 -8.18 -0.68 -8.18
CA ARG A 88 -8.77 0.66 -8.09
C ARG A 88 -7.95 1.69 -8.86
N ALA A 89 -6.62 1.61 -8.77
CA ALA A 89 -5.68 2.50 -9.44
C ALA A 89 -4.60 1.71 -10.22
N PRO A 90 -5.00 0.90 -11.21
CA PRO A 90 -4.09 -0.03 -11.89
C PRO A 90 -2.91 0.66 -12.57
N ASN A 91 -3.10 1.81 -13.23
CA ASN A 91 -2.02 2.48 -13.94
C ASN A 91 -1.02 3.12 -12.96
N THR A 92 -1.52 3.66 -11.84
CA THR A 92 -0.68 4.23 -10.77
C THR A 92 0.13 3.15 -10.06
N VAL A 93 -0.48 2.00 -9.77
CA VAL A 93 0.22 0.83 -9.20
C VAL A 93 1.27 0.30 -10.18
N ALA A 94 0.94 0.16 -11.46
CA ALA A 94 1.89 -0.24 -12.49
C ALA A 94 3.07 0.72 -12.62
N ASN A 95 2.82 2.02 -12.53
CA ASN A 95 3.86 3.04 -12.54
C ASN A 95 4.81 2.90 -11.34
N LEU A 96 4.28 2.77 -10.12
CA LEU A 96 5.12 2.58 -8.92
C LEU A 96 5.92 1.28 -8.97
N ILE A 97 5.30 0.14 -9.33
CA ILE A 97 6.00 -1.15 -9.44
C ILE A 97 7.11 -1.07 -10.48
N THR A 98 6.82 -0.55 -11.67
CA THR A 98 7.81 -0.41 -12.75
C THR A 98 9.00 0.45 -12.32
N LEU A 99 8.75 1.60 -11.69
CA LEU A 99 9.81 2.48 -11.20
C LEU A 99 10.61 1.84 -10.06
N ALA A 100 9.96 1.12 -9.14
CA ALA A 100 10.64 0.42 -8.05
C ALA A 100 11.57 -0.69 -8.58
N GLU A 101 11.11 -1.50 -9.53
CA GLU A 101 11.93 -2.57 -10.14
C GLU A 101 13.12 -2.04 -10.95
N GLN A 102 12.98 -0.83 -11.51
CA GLN A 102 14.09 -0.11 -12.16
C GLN A 102 15.07 0.53 -11.16
N GLY A 103 14.81 0.44 -9.85
CA GLY A 103 15.61 1.08 -8.82
C GLY A 103 15.49 2.62 -8.83
N PHE A 104 14.45 3.17 -9.45
CA PHE A 104 14.26 4.62 -9.60
C PHE A 104 14.27 5.34 -8.25
N TYR A 105 13.57 4.79 -7.27
CA TYR A 105 13.44 5.35 -5.92
C TYR A 105 14.71 5.25 -5.06
N LYS A 106 15.73 4.50 -5.52
CA LYS A 106 16.92 4.24 -4.71
C LYS A 106 17.63 5.54 -4.30
N GLY A 107 17.84 5.71 -3.00
CA GLY A 107 18.54 6.86 -2.41
C GLY A 107 17.75 8.18 -2.44
N MET A 108 16.44 8.16 -2.68
CA MET A 108 15.58 9.34 -2.55
C MET A 108 15.31 9.65 -1.07
N SER A 109 14.82 10.85 -0.78
CA SER A 109 14.43 11.23 0.58
C SER A 109 13.01 11.79 0.66
N PHE A 110 12.43 11.69 1.85
CA PHE A 110 11.22 12.45 2.19
C PHE A 110 11.62 13.92 2.30
N HIS A 111 11.26 14.71 1.30
CA HIS A 111 11.73 16.09 1.16
C HIS A 111 10.75 17.12 1.74
N ARG A 112 9.52 16.70 2.05
CA ARG A 112 8.52 17.54 2.67
C ARG A 112 7.70 16.74 3.69
N ILE A 113 7.73 17.15 4.96
CA ILE A 113 7.01 16.48 6.06
C ILE A 113 6.30 17.53 6.89
N ILE A 114 4.97 17.46 6.93
CA ILE A 114 4.12 18.37 7.72
C ILE A 114 3.37 17.54 8.77
N PRO A 115 3.64 17.74 10.06
CA PRO A 115 2.95 17.04 11.14
C PRO A 115 1.43 17.22 11.09
N GLY A 116 0.69 16.18 11.42
CA GLY A 116 -0.77 16.14 11.30
C GLY A 116 -1.29 16.15 9.87
N PHE A 117 -0.43 16.13 8.85
CA PHE A 117 -0.83 16.12 7.45
C PHE A 117 -0.20 14.95 6.69
N MET A 118 1.07 15.05 6.28
CA MET A 118 1.69 14.04 5.43
C MET A 118 3.23 14.08 5.40
N ALA A 119 3.83 13.00 4.91
CA ALA A 119 5.20 12.94 4.44
C ALA A 119 5.25 12.66 2.93
N GLN A 120 5.89 13.54 2.17
CA GLN A 120 6.00 13.50 0.72
C GLN A 120 7.42 13.08 0.28
N GLY A 121 7.46 12.13 -0.67
CA GLY A 121 8.67 11.55 -1.23
C GLY A 121 8.54 11.33 -2.74
N GLY A 122 9.47 10.57 -3.31
CA GLY A 122 9.42 10.12 -4.71
C GLY A 122 9.95 11.12 -5.74
N CYS A 123 10.67 12.15 -5.30
CA CYS A 123 11.30 13.13 -6.18
C CYS A 123 12.77 12.74 -6.46
N PRO A 124 13.20 12.53 -7.72
CA PRO A 124 14.60 12.21 -8.03
C PRO A 124 15.58 13.33 -7.66
N ASN A 125 15.12 14.58 -7.63
CA ASN A 125 15.93 15.71 -7.18
C ASN A 125 16.20 15.71 -5.66
N SER A 126 15.62 14.76 -4.90
CA SER A 126 15.89 14.58 -3.47
C SER A 126 17.06 13.62 -3.18
N LYS A 127 17.72 13.11 -4.23
CA LYS A 127 18.92 12.25 -4.11
C LYS A 127 20.16 13.09 -3.80
N ASP A 128 21.14 12.45 -3.16
CA ASP A 128 22.45 13.09 -2.95
C ASP A 128 23.12 13.43 -4.28
N GLY A 129 23.67 14.64 -4.38
CA GLY A 129 24.32 15.14 -5.58
C GLY A 129 23.38 15.55 -6.72
N ALA A 130 22.06 15.49 -6.53
CA ALA A 130 21.14 16.00 -7.54
C ALA A 130 21.21 17.53 -7.64
N ALA A 131 21.20 18.05 -8.88
CA ALA A 131 21.27 19.49 -9.14
C ALA A 131 19.90 20.20 -9.03
N GLY A 132 18.81 19.44 -9.12
CA GLY A 132 17.45 19.99 -9.09
C GLY A 132 16.94 20.24 -7.68
N MET A 133 15.86 21.03 -7.57
CA MET A 133 15.18 21.27 -6.30
C MET A 133 14.28 20.07 -5.93
N PRO A 134 14.31 19.57 -4.69
CA PRO A 134 13.33 18.59 -4.22
C PRO A 134 11.88 19.08 -4.42
N GLY A 135 10.98 18.18 -4.82
CA GLY A 135 9.58 18.50 -5.15
C GLY A 135 9.34 18.86 -6.62
N THR A 136 10.37 19.08 -7.45
CA THR A 136 10.19 19.47 -8.87
C THR A 136 10.51 18.37 -9.88
N GLY A 137 11.09 17.26 -9.43
CA GLY A 137 11.50 16.15 -10.28
C GLY A 137 10.40 15.12 -10.52
N GLY A 138 10.60 14.26 -11.53
CA GLY A 138 9.71 13.15 -11.85
C GLY A 138 10.38 12.12 -12.77
N PRO A 139 9.65 11.11 -13.26
CA PRO A 139 10.20 10.01 -14.03
C PRO A 139 10.39 10.34 -15.53
N GLY A 140 10.25 11.61 -15.92
CA GLY A 140 10.33 12.07 -17.31
C GLY A 140 9.04 11.94 -18.11
N TYR A 141 7.94 11.52 -17.48
CA TYR A 141 6.61 11.43 -18.08
C TYR A 141 5.54 11.68 -17.02
N ARG A 142 4.27 11.75 -17.46
CA ARG A 142 3.10 11.89 -16.59
C ARG A 142 2.12 10.73 -16.79
N ILE A 143 1.26 10.50 -15.80
CA ILE A 143 0.11 9.59 -15.88
C ILE A 143 -1.16 10.31 -15.42
N ALA A 144 -2.31 9.87 -15.93
CA ALA A 144 -3.62 10.42 -15.60
C ALA A 144 -4.01 10.16 -14.13
N ASP A 145 -4.94 10.96 -13.60
CA ASP A 145 -5.56 10.72 -12.30
C ASP A 145 -6.51 9.50 -12.33
N GLU A 146 -6.49 8.68 -11.27
CA GLU A 146 -7.41 7.56 -11.05
C GLU A 146 -8.21 7.82 -9.77
N VAL A 147 -9.08 8.85 -9.81
CA VAL A 147 -9.79 9.37 -8.63
C VAL A 147 -11.24 8.89 -8.51
N ALA A 148 -11.84 8.36 -9.58
CA ALA A 148 -13.22 7.83 -9.59
C ALA A 148 -13.29 6.39 -9.04
N THR A 149 -12.60 6.16 -7.94
CA THR A 149 -12.54 4.92 -7.19
C THR A 149 -12.96 5.38 -5.80
N GLY A 150 -14.03 4.93 -5.14
CA GLY A 150 -14.39 5.42 -3.79
C GLY A 150 -13.34 5.31 -2.64
N LEU A 151 -12.04 5.24 -2.92
CA LEU A 151 -10.94 5.48 -2.01
C LEU A 151 -10.84 6.97 -1.66
N THR A 152 -10.51 7.24 -0.41
CA THR A 152 -10.40 8.60 0.16
C THR A 152 -9.19 8.70 1.06
N HIS A 153 -8.77 9.91 1.39
CA HIS A 153 -7.72 10.20 2.36
C HIS A 153 -8.27 10.08 3.78
N SER A 154 -8.79 8.89 4.10
CA SER A 154 -9.60 8.62 5.29
C SER A 154 -8.81 8.56 6.60
N GLY A 155 -7.48 8.46 6.55
CA GLY A 155 -6.68 8.41 7.76
C GLY A 155 -5.19 8.20 7.56
N ARG A 156 -4.53 7.93 8.70
CA ARG A 156 -3.09 7.66 8.78
C ARG A 156 -2.70 6.47 7.93
N GLY A 157 -1.56 6.58 7.24
CA GLY A 157 -0.98 5.54 6.41
C GLY A 157 -1.57 5.42 5.02
N VAL A 158 -2.57 6.23 4.63
CA VAL A 158 -3.02 6.30 3.24
C VAL A 158 -1.86 6.77 2.34
N LEU A 159 -1.62 6.04 1.25
CA LEU A 159 -0.63 6.37 0.22
C LEU A 159 -1.35 6.96 -1.01
N SER A 160 -0.89 8.12 -1.46
CA SER A 160 -1.51 8.86 -2.56
C SER A 160 -0.48 9.59 -3.42
N MET A 161 -0.83 9.86 -4.68
CA MET A 161 0.04 10.56 -5.61
C MET A 161 0.13 12.05 -5.30
N ALA A 162 1.36 12.59 -5.25
CA ALA A 162 1.56 14.03 -5.31
C ALA A 162 1.50 14.49 -6.78
N ASN A 163 0.79 15.58 -7.05
CA ASN A 163 0.65 16.16 -8.38
C ASN A 163 0.61 17.69 -8.29
N SER A 164 0.74 18.34 -9.45
CA SER A 164 0.68 19.81 -9.62
C SER A 164 -0.61 20.24 -10.31
N GLY A 165 -1.68 19.47 -10.14
CA GLY A 165 -2.94 19.62 -10.86
C GLY A 165 -3.30 18.36 -11.66
N LYS A 166 -4.46 18.43 -12.31
CA LYS A 166 -5.07 17.30 -13.01
C LYS A 166 -4.10 16.63 -13.99
N ASP A 167 -4.02 15.30 -13.92
CA ASP A 167 -3.26 14.43 -14.83
C ASP A 167 -1.75 14.77 -14.90
N THR A 168 -1.19 15.22 -13.77
CA THR A 168 0.25 15.52 -13.65
C THR A 168 0.99 14.58 -12.70
N ASN A 169 0.41 13.41 -12.41
CA ASN A 169 1.06 12.40 -11.59
C ASN A 169 2.36 11.93 -12.26
N GLY A 170 3.41 11.75 -11.47
CA GLY A 170 4.70 11.24 -11.92
C GLY A 170 5.19 10.13 -11.01
N SER A 171 6.24 10.40 -10.23
CA SER A 171 6.81 9.46 -9.27
C SER A 171 6.64 9.91 -7.82
N GLN A 172 6.19 11.14 -7.60
CA GLN A 172 6.05 11.69 -6.26
C GLN A 172 4.77 11.17 -5.61
N PHE A 173 4.87 10.86 -4.33
CA PHE A 173 3.77 10.35 -3.51
C PHE A 173 3.82 10.95 -2.12
N PHE A 174 2.76 10.80 -1.35
CA PHE A 174 2.74 11.12 0.06
C PHE A 174 2.03 10.06 0.90
N LEU A 175 2.45 9.96 2.16
CA LEU A 175 1.83 9.14 3.20
C LEU A 175 1.11 10.07 4.18
N CYS A 176 -0.18 9.84 4.40
CA CYS A 176 -0.96 10.64 5.35
C CYS A 176 -0.59 10.32 6.81
N PHE A 177 -0.50 11.36 7.64
CA PHE A 177 -0.43 11.21 9.09
C PHE A 177 -1.80 11.26 9.77
N ALA A 178 -2.75 11.96 9.14
CA ALA A 178 -4.13 12.13 9.59
C ALA A 178 -5.10 12.15 8.37
N PRO A 179 -6.43 12.12 8.58
CA PRO A 179 -7.39 12.28 7.50
C PRO A 179 -7.22 13.60 6.74
N ALA A 180 -7.28 13.58 5.41
CA ALA A 180 -7.09 14.74 4.55
C ALA A 180 -8.18 14.88 3.46
N PRO A 181 -9.47 15.01 3.85
CA PRO A 181 -10.60 14.96 2.90
C PRO A 181 -10.59 16.08 1.84
N HIS A 182 -9.88 17.18 2.08
CA HIS A 182 -9.72 18.27 1.12
C HIS A 182 -8.93 17.88 -0.15
N LEU A 183 -8.26 16.72 -0.12
CA LEU A 183 -7.52 16.11 -1.23
C LEU A 183 -8.35 15.08 -2.01
N ASP A 184 -9.52 14.68 -1.51
CA ASP A 184 -10.37 13.69 -2.17
C ASP A 184 -10.80 14.17 -3.55
N GLY A 185 -10.75 13.26 -4.53
CA GLY A 185 -11.04 13.57 -5.94
C GLY A 185 -9.95 14.34 -6.68
N LYS A 186 -8.85 14.74 -6.01
CA LYS A 186 -7.74 15.52 -6.60
C LYS A 186 -6.43 14.76 -6.69
N HIS A 187 -6.24 13.79 -5.81
CA HIS A 187 -5.04 12.96 -5.72
C HIS A 187 -5.43 11.49 -5.76
N THR A 188 -4.74 10.71 -6.59
CA THR A 188 -4.98 9.27 -6.72
C THR A 188 -4.52 8.55 -5.45
N VAL A 189 -5.46 8.05 -4.66
CA VAL A 189 -5.17 7.10 -3.57
C VAL A 189 -4.94 5.72 -4.19
N PHE A 190 -3.78 5.12 -3.92
CA PHE A 190 -3.41 3.85 -4.57
C PHE A 190 -2.77 2.83 -3.61
N GLY A 191 -2.73 3.10 -2.31
CA GLY A 191 -2.30 2.12 -1.32
C GLY A 191 -2.53 2.55 0.12
N LYS A 192 -2.14 1.68 1.05
CA LYS A 192 -2.12 1.94 2.50
C LYS A 192 -0.95 1.24 3.19
N VAL A 193 -0.41 1.85 4.24
CA VAL A 193 0.52 1.21 5.17
C VAL A 193 -0.24 0.10 5.92
N VAL A 194 0.38 -1.07 6.02
CA VAL A 194 -0.15 -2.27 6.70
C VAL A 194 0.75 -2.79 7.81
N ALA A 195 2.03 -2.36 7.84
CA ALA A 195 2.94 -2.58 8.96
C ALA A 195 4.03 -1.48 8.97
N GLY A 196 4.65 -1.25 10.13
CA GLY A 196 5.70 -0.25 10.30
C GLY A 196 5.20 1.15 10.68
N PHE A 197 4.05 1.26 11.35
CA PHE A 197 3.46 2.56 11.70
C PHE A 197 4.37 3.44 12.58
N GLU A 198 5.28 2.84 13.35
CA GLU A 198 6.33 3.52 14.10
C GLU A 198 7.26 4.34 13.21
N VAL A 199 7.43 3.96 11.94
CA VAL A 199 8.20 4.74 10.95
C VAL A 199 7.43 6.01 10.57
N LEU A 200 6.09 5.97 10.49
CA LEU A 200 5.29 7.18 10.30
C LEU A 200 5.44 8.12 11.50
N ASP A 201 5.44 7.58 12.73
CA ASP A 201 5.65 8.39 13.93
C ASP A 201 7.03 9.05 13.92
N ALA A 202 8.07 8.31 13.54
CA ALA A 202 9.43 8.82 13.43
C ALA A 202 9.58 9.89 12.33
N LEU A 203 8.93 9.69 11.17
CA LEU A 203 8.88 10.70 10.11
C LEU A 203 8.15 11.96 10.58
N GLU A 204 6.99 11.81 11.21
CA GLU A 204 6.19 12.94 11.67
C GLU A 204 6.92 13.79 12.72
N ALA A 205 7.65 13.13 13.64
CA ALA A 205 8.41 13.79 14.71
C ALA A 205 9.53 14.72 14.21
N ILE A 206 10.01 14.53 12.97
CA ILE A 206 11.04 15.38 12.36
C ILE A 206 10.45 16.41 11.39
N GLY A 207 9.13 16.46 11.21
CA GLY A 207 8.46 17.41 10.34
C GLY A 207 8.40 18.84 10.89
N SER A 208 7.94 19.77 10.06
CA SER A 208 7.69 21.16 10.45
C SER A 208 6.53 21.77 9.66
N ASP A 209 6.01 22.92 10.08
CA ASP A 209 4.91 23.62 9.40
C ASP A 209 5.30 24.09 7.98
N SER A 210 6.57 24.45 7.77
CA SER A 210 7.08 24.78 6.43
C SER A 210 7.27 23.55 5.55
N GLY A 211 7.17 22.35 6.14
CA GLY A 211 7.42 21.08 5.49
C GLY A 211 8.88 20.67 5.44
N THR A 212 9.84 21.53 5.80
CA THR A 212 11.26 21.14 5.81
C THR A 212 11.54 20.22 6.99
N PRO A 213 11.99 18.96 6.77
CA PRO A 213 12.29 18.07 7.87
C PRO A 213 13.60 18.48 8.58
N SER A 214 13.65 18.27 9.90
CA SER A 214 14.83 18.57 10.72
C SER A 214 16.00 17.61 10.52
N ALA A 215 15.73 16.44 9.92
CA ALA A 215 16.71 15.45 9.52
C ALA A 215 16.34 14.85 8.17
N ARG A 216 17.35 14.39 7.43
CA ARG A 216 17.13 13.69 6.17
C ARG A 216 16.80 12.22 6.43
N VAL A 217 15.70 11.74 5.86
CA VAL A 217 15.33 10.32 5.85
C VAL A 217 15.37 9.81 4.43
N VAL A 218 16.36 8.96 4.15
CA VAL A 218 16.57 8.34 2.84
C VAL A 218 15.77 7.05 2.78
N PHE A 219 15.22 6.74 1.61
CA PHE A 219 14.45 5.54 1.40
C PHE A 219 14.73 4.88 0.05
N ASP A 220 14.44 3.58 0.00
CA ASP A 220 14.30 2.78 -1.21
C ASP A 220 12.91 2.14 -1.22
N ILE A 221 12.40 1.76 -2.41
CA ILE A 221 11.16 0.98 -2.54
C ILE A 221 11.47 -0.36 -3.18
N LYS A 222 11.05 -1.45 -2.54
CA LYS A 222 11.22 -2.83 -3.01
C LYS A 222 9.87 -3.51 -3.18
N VAL A 223 9.68 -4.19 -4.30
CA VAL A 223 8.49 -5.01 -4.52
C VAL A 223 8.63 -6.30 -3.71
N VAL A 224 7.68 -6.57 -2.83
CA VAL A 224 7.62 -7.79 -2.00
C VAL A 224 6.78 -8.85 -2.71
N ALA A 225 5.62 -8.44 -3.21
CA ALA A 225 4.68 -9.30 -3.91
C ALA A 225 3.98 -8.48 -5.00
N LYS A 226 3.77 -9.07 -6.17
CA LYS A 226 3.00 -8.50 -7.26
C LYS A 226 2.22 -9.60 -7.98
N ARG A 227 1.12 -9.25 -8.64
CA ARG A 227 0.32 -10.21 -9.40
C ARG A 227 1.10 -10.68 -10.63
N ASP A 228 0.79 -11.89 -11.09
CA ASP A 228 1.43 -12.49 -12.26
C ASP A 228 0.81 -11.97 -13.56
N HIS A 229 1.13 -10.73 -13.90
CA HIS A 229 0.87 -10.15 -15.21
C HIS A 229 1.83 -9.01 -15.51
N ALA A 230 1.81 -8.53 -16.75
CA ALA A 230 2.60 -7.37 -17.14
C ALA A 230 2.04 -6.08 -16.49
N TYR A 231 2.93 -5.28 -15.93
CA TYR A 231 2.62 -3.94 -15.41
C TYR A 231 2.94 -2.90 -16.49
N GLY A 232 1.99 -2.65 -17.39
CA GLY A 232 2.11 -1.65 -18.45
C GLY A 232 1.72 -0.26 -17.95
N VAL A 233 2.58 0.73 -18.18
CA VAL A 233 2.31 2.13 -17.79
C VAL A 233 1.78 2.91 -18.99
N THR A 234 0.55 3.39 -18.90
CA THR A 234 -0.03 4.34 -19.84
C THR A 234 0.43 5.75 -19.48
N LYS A 235 1.33 6.29 -20.31
CA LYS A 235 1.92 7.63 -20.18
C LYS A 235 1.09 8.65 -20.97
N LEU A 236 1.10 9.90 -20.51
CA LEU A 236 0.58 11.07 -21.23
C LEU A 236 1.68 11.75 -22.03
#